data_AF-A0A4Y2SAU0-F1
#
_entry.id   AF-A0A4Y2SAU0-F1
#
_cell.length_a   1.000
_cell.length_b   1.000
_cell.length_c   1.000
_cell.angle_alpha   90.00
_cell.angle_beta   90.00
_cell.angle_gamma   90.00
#
_symmetry.space_group_name_H-M   'P 1'
#
loop_
_entity.id
_entity.type
_entity.pdbx_description
1 polymer ?
#
loop_
_entity_poly.entity_id
_entity_poly.type
_entity_poly.pdbx_seq_one_letter_code
_entity_poly.pdbx_strand_id
1 'polypeptide(L)'
;MNAVVTRSQTHKTDTSRSREKEGEAFLPEEPAAIVREDLTPLSLPPAVKEDGKLVEVSGDELRKAQRGCSTLKACFLQAEKENSEYRVEGDILFRKSKDHFGSISLQVVIPKVYRDKILALCHEGTSSHLGVRKTKDRLLKHYF
;
A
#
# COMPACT_ATOMS: atom_id res chain seq x y z
N MET A 1 -13.40 -28.38 -42.19
CA MET A 1 -14.23 -27.32 -41.57
C MET A 1 -15.50 -28.02 -41.07
N ASN A 2 -15.57 -28.37 -39.78
CA ASN A 2 -16.14 -27.58 -38.66
C ASN A 2 -17.64 -27.34 -38.89
N ALA A 3 -18.60 -27.55 -37.98
CA ALA A 3 -18.67 -28.11 -36.64
C ALA A 3 -20.17 -28.36 -36.38
N VAL A 4 -20.49 -29.33 -35.54
CA VAL A 4 -21.84 -29.63 -35.04
C VAL A 4 -22.14 -28.79 -33.80
N VAL A 5 -23.43 -28.61 -33.54
CA VAL A 5 -24.11 -28.08 -32.33
C VAL A 5 -24.54 -26.62 -32.42
N THR A 6 -25.86 -26.40 -32.51
CA THR A 6 -26.57 -25.49 -31.61
C THR A 6 -28.02 -25.94 -31.48
N ARG A 7 -28.53 -26.11 -30.24
CA ARG A 7 -29.95 -25.88 -29.97
C ARG A 7 -30.24 -25.66 -28.48
N SER A 8 -30.93 -24.54 -28.23
CA SER A 8 -31.84 -24.23 -27.11
C SER A 8 -31.22 -24.05 -25.70
N GLN A 9 -31.69 -23.14 -24.85
CA GLN A 9 -33.09 -22.74 -24.60
C GLN A 9 -33.24 -21.30 -24.05
N THR A 10 -34.49 -20.84 -24.12
CA THR A 10 -35.02 -19.48 -24.11
C THR A 10 -35.69 -19.03 -22.80
N HIS A 11 -35.46 -17.76 -22.43
CA HIS A 11 -36.37 -16.69 -21.91
C HIS A 11 -37.34 -16.95 -20.70
N LYS A 12 -37.21 -16.18 -19.58
CA LYS A 12 -38.04 -15.01 -19.11
C LYS A 12 -39.43 -15.45 -18.54
N THR A 13 -39.89 -15.17 -17.30
CA THR A 13 -40.37 -13.94 -16.61
C THR A 13 -41.00 -14.40 -15.26
N ASP A 14 -40.75 -13.79 -14.09
CA ASP A 14 -41.41 -12.64 -13.41
C ASP A 14 -42.74 -12.93 -12.65
N THR A 15 -42.91 -12.23 -11.52
CA THR A 15 -44.18 -11.74 -10.92
C THR A 15 -44.87 -12.53 -9.78
N SER A 16 -44.65 -12.02 -8.55
CA SER A 16 -45.55 -11.69 -7.40
C SER A 16 -46.83 -12.49 -7.03
N ARG A 17 -47.11 -12.49 -5.70
CA ARG A 17 -48.39 -12.14 -5.01
C ARG A 17 -49.19 -13.26 -4.28
N SER A 18 -49.11 -13.21 -2.94
CA SER A 18 -50.18 -13.22 -1.90
C SER A 18 -51.09 -14.43 -1.57
N ARG A 19 -51.26 -14.59 -0.23
CA ARG A 19 -52.42 -14.96 0.62
C ARG A 19 -52.66 -16.43 1.08
N GLU A 20 -52.55 -16.57 2.41
CA GLU A 20 -53.49 -17.12 3.41
C GLU A 20 -53.88 -18.61 3.40
N LYS A 21 -53.59 -19.31 4.51
CA LYS A 21 -54.64 -19.99 5.30
C LYS A 21 -54.21 -20.36 6.72
N GLU A 22 -55.19 -20.22 7.60
CA GLU A 22 -55.20 -20.29 9.07
C GLU A 22 -55.05 -21.70 9.66
N GLY A 23 -54.67 -21.74 10.94
CA GLY A 23 -54.74 -22.91 11.81
C GLY A 23 -54.37 -22.53 13.24
N GLU A 24 -55.35 -21.97 13.98
CA GLU A 24 -55.27 -21.60 15.39
C GLU A 24 -55.46 -22.83 16.30
N ALA A 25 -54.54 -23.05 17.26
CA ALA A 25 -54.82 -23.01 18.70
C ALA A 25 -53.75 -23.72 19.54
N PHE A 26 -53.54 -23.16 20.74
CA PHE A 26 -52.84 -23.66 21.94
C PHE A 26 -51.35 -23.32 22.13
N LEU A 27 -51.13 -22.32 23.00
CA LEU A 27 -49.92 -22.15 23.83
C LEU A 27 -49.81 -23.32 24.82
N PRO A 28 -48.59 -23.77 25.17
CA PRO A 28 -48.00 -23.21 26.39
C PRO A 28 -46.48 -22.98 26.36
N GLU A 29 -46.09 -21.97 27.14
CA GLU A 29 -44.82 -21.74 27.83
C GLU A 29 -43.48 -21.71 27.07
N GLU A 30 -42.86 -20.52 27.12
CA GLU A 30 -41.40 -20.37 27.04
C GLU A 30 -40.68 -21.23 28.09
N PRO A 31 -39.47 -21.69 27.76
CA PRO A 31 -38.34 -21.03 28.41
C PRO A 31 -37.25 -20.61 27.41
N ALA A 32 -37.07 -19.29 27.32
CA ALA A 32 -35.81 -18.59 27.08
C ALA A 32 -34.65 -19.41 26.45
N ALA A 33 -34.65 -19.56 25.13
CA ALA A 33 -33.46 -19.99 24.39
C ALA A 33 -32.72 -18.76 23.84
N ILE A 34 -31.91 -18.15 24.70
CA ILE A 34 -30.95 -17.11 24.33
C ILE A 34 -29.80 -17.79 23.56
N VAL A 35 -30.00 -18.13 22.28
CA VAL A 35 -28.89 -18.52 21.41
C VAL A 35 -28.30 -17.26 20.82
N ARG A 36 -27.25 -16.81 21.53
CA ARG A 36 -26.38 -15.69 21.21
C ARG A 36 -26.09 -15.64 19.71
N GLU A 37 -26.30 -14.47 19.12
CA GLU A 37 -25.58 -14.02 17.94
C GLU A 37 -24.08 -14.29 18.17
N ASP A 38 -23.57 -15.39 17.64
CA ASP A 38 -22.14 -15.58 17.49
C ASP A 38 -21.70 -14.76 16.27
N LEU A 39 -21.83 -13.44 16.40
CA LEU A 39 -21.00 -12.51 15.65
C LEU A 39 -19.61 -12.61 16.26
N THR A 40 -18.94 -13.75 16.05
CA THR A 40 -17.51 -13.79 16.24
C THR A 40 -16.97 -12.77 15.25
N PRO A 41 -16.40 -11.63 15.71
CA PRO A 41 -15.74 -10.74 14.78
C PRO A 41 -14.61 -11.58 14.20
N LEU A 42 -14.54 -11.68 12.87
CA LEU A 42 -13.35 -12.18 12.19
C LEU A 42 -12.19 -11.33 12.70
N SER A 43 -11.48 -11.84 13.71
CA SER A 43 -10.27 -11.24 14.24
C SER A 43 -9.23 -11.49 13.18
N LEU A 44 -9.24 -10.62 12.17
CA LEU A 44 -8.14 -10.52 11.24
C LEU A 44 -6.89 -10.33 12.11
N PRO A 45 -5.82 -11.12 11.91
CA PRO A 45 -4.58 -10.87 12.60
C PRO A 45 -4.22 -9.40 12.37
N PRO A 46 -3.66 -8.70 13.39
CA PRO A 46 -3.26 -7.31 13.25
C PRO A 46 -2.50 -7.21 11.93
N ALA A 47 -3.00 -6.41 10.99
CA ALA A 47 -2.31 -6.18 9.73
C ALA A 47 -0.88 -5.83 10.12
N VAL A 48 0.05 -6.75 9.86
CA VAL A 48 1.40 -6.65 10.38
C VAL A 48 1.88 -5.34 9.82
N LYS A 49 2.04 -4.35 10.70
CA LYS A 49 2.69 -3.11 10.36
C LYS A 49 4.16 -3.49 10.25
N GLU A 50 4.50 -4.16 9.15
CA GLU A 50 5.87 -4.26 8.70
C GLU A 50 6.25 -2.87 8.19
N ASP A 51 6.43 -1.98 9.16
CA ASP A 51 7.43 -0.93 9.09
C ASP A 51 8.79 -1.61 9.15
N GLY A 52 9.02 -2.53 8.19
CA GLY A 52 10.29 -3.18 7.95
C GLY A 52 11.29 -2.06 7.73
N LYS A 53 12.17 -1.90 8.71
CA LYS A 53 13.26 -0.95 8.71
C LYS A 53 14.11 -1.25 7.48
N LEU A 54 13.86 -0.51 6.39
CA LEU A 54 14.44 -0.83 5.08
C LEU A 54 15.96 -0.85 5.17
N VAL A 55 16.58 0.13 5.84
CA VAL A 55 18.01 0.10 6.21
C VAL A 55 18.16 0.89 7.51
N GLU A 56 18.83 0.32 8.51
CA GLU A 56 19.33 1.14 9.62
C GLU A 56 20.63 1.82 9.19
N VAL A 57 20.54 3.10 8.82
CA VAL A 57 21.71 3.97 8.62
C VAL A 57 21.58 5.13 9.59
N SER A 58 22.65 5.43 10.33
CA SER A 58 22.66 6.62 11.18
C SER A 58 22.62 7.88 10.31
N GLY A 59 21.99 8.95 10.81
CA GLY A 59 21.95 10.24 10.10
C GLY A 59 23.36 10.78 9.79
N ASP A 60 24.32 10.49 10.66
CA ASP A 60 25.72 10.89 10.49
C ASP A 60 26.42 10.13 9.34
N GLU A 61 26.19 8.83 9.24
CA GLU A 61 26.69 8.02 8.12
C GLU A 61 26.08 8.45 6.79
N LEU A 62 24.78 8.76 6.77
CA LEU A 62 24.11 9.27 5.59
C LEU A 62 24.70 10.62 5.17
N ARG A 63 24.85 11.56 6.11
CA ARG A 63 25.45 12.88 5.87
C ARG A 63 26.87 12.76 5.29
N LYS A 64 27.71 11.92 5.91
CA LYS A 64 29.08 11.66 5.43
C LYS A 64 29.07 11.07 4.02
N ALA A 65 28.20 10.08 3.77
CA ALA A 65 28.08 9.47 2.46
C ALA A 65 27.58 10.44 1.39
N GLN A 66 26.63 11.33 1.71
CA GLN A 66 26.15 12.37 0.79
C GLN A 66 27.25 13.37 0.45
N ARG A 67 27.97 13.91 1.45
CA ARG A 67 29.08 14.86 1.24
C ARG A 67 30.24 14.24 0.47
N GLY A 68 30.53 12.95 0.70
CA GLY A 68 31.56 12.21 -0.03
C GLY A 68 31.16 11.81 -1.45
N CYS A 69 29.88 11.94 -1.83
CA CYS A 69 29.40 11.48 -3.13
C CYS A 69 29.66 12.53 -4.22
N SER A 70 30.59 12.24 -5.14
CA SER A 70 30.94 13.13 -6.25
C SER A 70 29.74 13.49 -7.14
N THR A 71 28.80 12.55 -7.32
CA THR A 71 27.61 12.77 -8.15
C THR A 71 26.60 13.73 -7.52
N LEU A 72 26.65 13.94 -6.20
CA LEU A 72 25.72 14.83 -5.50
C LEU A 72 26.25 16.26 -5.35
N LYS A 73 27.52 16.53 -5.67
CA LYS A 73 28.12 17.87 -5.56
C LYS A 73 27.32 18.93 -6.32
N ALA A 74 26.88 18.61 -7.54
CA ALA A 74 26.05 19.51 -8.34
C ALA A 74 24.69 19.77 -7.69
N CYS A 75 24.09 18.76 -7.05
CA CYS A 75 22.81 18.91 -6.34
C CYS A 75 22.95 19.80 -5.10
N PHE A 76 24.07 19.72 -4.37
CA PHE A 76 24.36 20.63 -3.27
C PHE A 76 24.48 22.08 -3.74
N LEU A 77 25.19 22.34 -4.86
CA LEU A 77 25.26 23.68 -5.45
C LEU A 77 23.90 24.18 -5.95
N GLN A 78 23.06 23.28 -6.47
CA GLN A 78 21.69 23.63 -6.84
C GLN A 78 20.86 24.01 -5.62
N ALA A 79 21.02 23.32 -4.49
CA ALA A 79 20.25 23.57 -3.27
C ALA A 79 20.46 24.97 -2.66
N GLU A 80 21.56 25.66 -3.00
CA GLU A 80 21.81 27.05 -2.61
C GLU A 80 20.89 28.06 -3.34
N LYS A 81 20.28 27.65 -4.46
CA LYS A 81 19.34 28.47 -5.21
C LYS A 81 17.95 28.39 -4.59
N GLU A 82 17.29 29.53 -4.44
CA GLU A 82 15.94 29.65 -3.86
C GLU A 82 14.90 28.78 -4.58
N ASN A 83 14.92 28.78 -5.91
CA ASN A 83 13.98 28.05 -6.76
C ASN A 83 14.47 26.65 -7.16
N SER A 84 15.32 26.02 -6.36
CA SER A 84 15.83 24.69 -6.66
C SER A 84 14.89 23.57 -6.22
N GLU A 85 14.96 22.46 -6.96
CA GLU A 85 14.36 21.18 -6.60
C GLU A 85 15.06 20.51 -5.41
N TYR A 86 16.19 21.05 -4.94
CA TYR A 86 16.95 20.48 -3.83
C TYR A 86 16.86 21.38 -2.61
N ARG A 87 17.06 20.80 -1.42
CA ARG A 87 17.12 21.52 -0.16
C ARG A 87 18.10 20.82 0.76
N VAL A 88 18.88 21.59 1.51
CA VAL A 88 19.71 21.04 2.59
C VAL A 88 19.04 21.35 3.93
N GLU A 89 18.81 20.34 4.76
CA GLU A 89 18.33 20.48 6.13
C GLU A 89 19.20 19.63 7.06
N GLY A 90 19.74 20.23 8.12
CA GLY A 90 20.62 19.51 9.06
C GLY A 90 21.80 18.82 8.36
N ASP A 91 22.36 19.47 7.33
CA ASP A 91 23.40 18.95 6.45
C ASP A 91 23.06 17.72 5.61
N ILE A 92 21.78 17.33 5.55
CA ILE A 92 21.27 16.26 4.70
C ILE A 92 20.64 16.88 3.46
N LEU A 93 20.96 16.32 2.29
CA LEU A 93 20.40 16.73 1.01
C LEU A 93 19.07 16.02 0.76
N PHE A 94 18.04 16.83 0.47
CA PHE A 94 16.70 16.42 0.10
C PHE A 94 16.36 16.91 -1.31
N ARG A 95 15.47 16.17 -1.98
CA ARG A 95 14.77 16.60 -3.18
C ARG A 95 13.33 16.97 -2.83
N LYS A 96 12.89 18.14 -3.28
CA LYS A 96 11.49 18.57 -3.26
C LYS A 96 10.76 17.85 -4.39
N SER A 97 9.78 17.03 -4.03
CA SER A 97 8.90 16.35 -4.97
C SER A 97 7.49 16.91 -4.84
N LYS A 98 6.91 17.34 -5.95
CA LYS A 98 5.56 17.88 -6.00
C LYS A 98 4.60 16.78 -6.46
N ASP A 99 3.55 16.53 -5.69
CA ASP A 99 2.50 15.59 -6.07
C ASP A 99 1.49 16.21 -7.06
N HIS A 100 0.54 15.40 -7.52
CA HIS A 100 -0.52 15.86 -8.43
C HIS A 100 -1.43 16.95 -7.83
N PHE A 101 -1.51 17.02 -6.50
CA PHE A 101 -2.30 18.03 -5.77
C PHE A 101 -1.48 19.30 -5.49
N GLY A 102 -0.20 19.30 -5.86
CA GLY A 102 0.73 20.40 -5.65
C GLY A 102 1.40 20.45 -4.28
N SER A 103 1.19 19.44 -3.44
CA SER A 103 1.85 19.30 -2.16
C SER A 103 3.32 18.98 -2.36
N ILE A 104 4.20 19.66 -1.62
CA ILE A 104 5.64 19.44 -1.67
C ILE A 104 6.03 18.46 -0.56
N SER A 105 6.68 17.37 -0.96
CA SER A 105 7.29 16.38 -0.06
C SER A 105 8.81 16.45 -0.19
N LEU A 106 9.52 16.17 0.92
CA LEU A 106 10.97 16.07 0.92
C LEU A 106 11.37 14.59 0.86
N GLN A 107 12.14 14.25 -0.17
CA GLN A 107 12.71 12.93 -0.36
C GLN A 107 14.20 12.96 -0.05
N VAL A 108 14.67 11.99 0.74
CA VAL A 108 16.10 11.85 1.04
C VAL A 108 16.83 11.41 -0.23
N VAL A 109 17.85 12.16 -0.64
CA VAL A 109 18.66 11.79 -1.80
C VAL A 109 19.63 10.67 -1.41
N ILE A 110 19.54 9.51 -2.07
CA ILE A 110 20.34 8.33 -1.78
C ILE A 110 21.71 8.41 -2.48
N PRO A 111 22.82 8.47 -1.72
CA PRO A 111 24.17 8.28 -2.25
C PRO A 111 24.32 6.96 -2.99
N LYS A 112 25.16 6.93 -4.03
CA LYS A 112 25.41 5.73 -4.84
C LYS A 112 25.74 4.49 -4.00
N VAL A 113 26.51 4.66 -2.91
CA VAL A 113 26.96 3.58 -2.02
C VAL A 113 25.83 2.82 -1.31
N TYR A 114 24.63 3.40 -1.21
CA TYR A 114 23.48 2.75 -0.57
C TYR A 114 22.45 2.22 -1.56
N ARG A 115 22.58 2.54 -2.86
CA ARG A 115 21.61 2.12 -3.88
C ARG A 115 21.53 0.60 -4.01
N ASP A 116 22.67 -0.06 -4.06
CA ASP A 116 22.72 -1.52 -4.21
C ASP A 116 22.18 -2.23 -2.97
N LYS A 117 22.43 -1.69 -1.77
CA LYS A 117 21.88 -2.21 -0.52
C LYS A 117 20.35 -2.13 -0.52
N ILE A 118 19.81 -0.96 -0.83
CA ILE A 118 18.35 -0.75 -0.91
C ILE A 118 17.73 -1.66 -1.97
N LEU A 119 18.40 -1.83 -3.12
CA LEU A 119 17.95 -2.73 -4.18
C LEU A 119 17.92 -4.19 -3.70
N ALA A 120 18.98 -4.68 -3.05
CA ALA A 120 19.03 -6.03 -2.50
C ALA A 120 17.88 -6.30 -1.52
N LEU A 121 17.57 -5.33 -0.65
CA LEU A 121 16.47 -5.42 0.31
C LEU A 121 15.09 -5.47 -0.35
N CYS A 122 14.94 -4.76 -1.47
CA CYS A 122 13.74 -4.85 -2.27
C CYS A 122 13.56 -6.29 -2.77
N HIS A 123 14.63 -6.99 -3.16
CA HIS A 123 14.59 -8.36 -3.66
C HIS A 123 14.43 -9.42 -2.55
N GLU A 124 15.13 -9.31 -1.42
CA GLU A 124 15.16 -10.34 -0.36
C GLU A 124 13.93 -10.34 0.56
N GLY A 125 13.40 -9.18 0.94
CA GLY A 125 12.42 -9.09 2.04
C GLY A 125 10.95 -8.89 1.63
N THR A 126 10.68 -8.30 0.46
CA THR A 126 9.32 -7.77 0.18
C THR A 126 8.86 -7.88 -1.28
N SER A 127 9.75 -7.90 -2.27
CA SER A 127 9.32 -7.92 -3.69
C SER A 127 8.78 -9.27 -4.16
N SER A 128 9.05 -10.39 -3.47
CA SER A 128 8.45 -11.67 -3.82
C SER A 128 6.92 -11.62 -3.73
N HIS A 129 6.37 -10.82 -2.82
CA HIS A 129 4.93 -10.72 -2.58
C HIS A 129 4.31 -9.40 -3.10
N LEU A 130 5.07 -8.31 -3.19
CA LEU A 130 4.55 -6.99 -3.56
C LEU A 130 4.75 -6.61 -5.05
N GLY A 131 5.62 -7.31 -5.78
CA GLY A 131 5.91 -6.99 -7.17
C GLY A 131 6.67 -5.66 -7.34
N VAL A 132 7.50 -5.59 -8.38
CA VAL A 132 8.47 -4.49 -8.62
C VAL A 132 7.80 -3.10 -8.59
N ARG A 133 6.60 -2.97 -9.15
CA ARG A 133 5.89 -1.69 -9.23
C ARG A 133 5.54 -1.14 -7.85
N LYS A 134 5.02 -1.96 -6.93
CA LYS A 134 4.62 -1.50 -5.59
C LYS A 134 5.84 -1.18 -4.73
N THR A 135 6.90 -1.97 -4.83
CA THR A 135 8.14 -1.72 -4.10
C THR A 135 8.78 -0.41 -4.54
N LYS A 136 8.86 -0.16 -5.85
CA LYS A 136 9.34 1.12 -6.38
C LYS A 136 8.48 2.30 -5.91
N ASP A 137 7.15 2.16 -5.97
CA ASP A 137 6.21 3.20 -5.55
C ASP A 137 6.38 3.55 -4.07
N ARG A 138 6.59 2.56 -3.21
CA ARG A 138 6.88 2.77 -1.78
C ARG A 138 8.21 3.49 -1.56
N LEU A 139 9.26 3.13 -2.29
CA LEU A 139 10.57 3.75 -2.14
C LEU A 139 10.54 5.23 -2.57
N LEU A 140 9.93 5.50 -3.73
CA LEU A 140 9.83 6.85 -4.29
C LEU A 140 8.97 7.81 -3.47
N LYS A 141 8.26 7.36 -2.43
CA LYS A 141 7.57 8.28 -1.50
C LYS A 141 8.52 9.02 -0.58
N HIS A 142 9.64 8.39 -0.22
CA HIS A 142 10.54 8.89 0.82
C HIS A 142 11.98 9.12 0.34
N TYR A 143 12.38 8.48 -0.76
CA TYR A 143 13.75 8.45 -1.23
C TYR A 143 13.85 8.84 -2.72
N PHE A 144 14.96 9.47 -3.09
CA PHE A 144 15.33 9.83 -4.46
C PHE A 144 16.69 9.26 -4.87
#